data_AF-A0A924NP74-F1
#
_entry.id   AF-A0A924NP74-F1
#
_cell.length_a   1.000
_cell.length_b   1.000
_cell.length_c   1.000
_cell.angle_alpha   90.00
_cell.angle_beta   90.00
_cell.angle_gamma   90.00
#
_symmetry.space_group_name_H-M   'P 1'
#
loop_
_entity.id
_entity.type
_entity.pdbx_description
1 polymer ?
#
loop_
_entity_poly.entity_id
_entity_poly.type
_entity_poly.pdbx_seq_one_letter_code
_entity_poly.pdbx_strand_id
1 'polypeptide(L)'
;MDTLLVRGSKGPAVQKLRTALFNELGTDAQAFPGLEEGDEMAVDVEAAARRWQSGVGLVADGVVGPYCLQLLGLRPAPKFEVPLTLELVRPLFPATKPANIARYLHYVAAALNALKLTDWPMVCAALGSIRAETEGFLPISEFQSQFNTAPGGMPFGLYEPGTGPGKRVGNTQAGDGALFKGRGFVQLTGRDNYTRYGEALGVDLGVAQASNADLANTPEIAALLLARFLADKAEPIRDALATGNLAAARKLVNGGAHGLDRFKDVFARAGNIARPAAKIVGAGGGDAAKAAHAWPGAARQLKVRKDPIDLKDRAYLPPPLGLQVACPSDADIQKYLSAYTAARLILDQGNEGACTGYGLACVVNYLRWYKAEDKTKIDSVSPRMLYSYARRYDEYAGEDYSGSSCRGALKGWFNHGVCLEAYWREDSSQPRYGFAKNATDQTLGVYYRIALQSITDLQAAIQAVGAVFVSAMTHD
;
A
#
# COMPACT_ATOMS: atom_id res chain seq x y z
N MET A 1 -3.32 6.78 -24.67
CA MET A 1 -4.38 7.72 -24.33
C MET A 1 -5.46 7.10 -23.45
N ASP A 2 -5.36 5.83 -23.01
CA ASP A 2 -6.36 5.27 -22.07
C ASP A 2 -5.73 5.04 -20.70
N THR A 3 -5.56 6.12 -19.94
CA THR A 3 -5.02 6.07 -18.56
C THR A 3 -6.10 5.84 -17.51
N LEU A 4 -7.37 6.00 -17.87
CA LEU A 4 -8.51 5.94 -16.96
C LEU A 4 -9.71 5.34 -17.68
N LEU A 5 -10.31 4.31 -17.11
CA LEU A 5 -11.52 3.66 -17.58
C LEU A 5 -12.60 3.79 -16.51
N VAL A 6 -13.72 4.41 -16.88
CA VAL A 6 -14.89 4.69 -16.02
C VAL A 6 -16.16 4.31 -16.77
N ARG A 7 -17.31 4.33 -16.08
CA ARG A 7 -18.61 4.06 -16.73
C ARG A 7 -18.76 4.90 -18.01
N GLY A 8 -19.09 4.23 -19.13
CA GLY A 8 -19.26 4.84 -20.43
C GLY A 8 -17.97 4.98 -21.26
N SER A 9 -16.79 4.67 -20.72
CA SER A 9 -15.57 4.50 -21.53
C SER A 9 -15.79 3.40 -22.58
N LYS A 10 -15.24 3.58 -23.80
CA LYS A 10 -15.36 2.61 -24.91
C LYS A 10 -14.03 2.34 -25.59
N GLY A 11 -13.93 1.21 -26.27
CA GLY A 11 -12.85 0.88 -27.20
C GLY A 11 -11.90 -0.25 -26.74
N PRO A 12 -10.74 -0.40 -27.42
CA PRO A 12 -9.86 -1.56 -27.24
C PRO A 12 -9.29 -1.72 -25.82
N ALA A 13 -9.10 -0.62 -25.09
CA ALA A 13 -8.62 -0.68 -23.70
C ALA A 13 -9.66 -1.35 -22.78
N VAL A 14 -10.95 -1.10 -23.02
CA VAL A 14 -12.04 -1.73 -22.27
C VAL A 14 -12.13 -3.22 -22.59
N GLN A 15 -11.97 -3.61 -23.86
CA GLN A 15 -11.91 -5.03 -24.24
C GLN A 15 -10.81 -5.78 -23.47
N LYS A 16 -9.60 -5.22 -23.41
CA LYS A 16 -8.49 -5.77 -22.63
C LYS A 16 -8.80 -5.84 -21.13
N LEU A 17 -9.41 -4.79 -20.58
CA LEU A 17 -9.86 -4.76 -19.18
C LEU A 17 -10.83 -5.91 -18.89
N ARG A 18 -11.83 -6.12 -19.75
CA ARG A 18 -12.84 -7.16 -19.59
C ARG A 18 -12.21 -8.55 -19.57
N THR A 19 -11.31 -8.85 -20.52
CA THR A 19 -10.56 -10.11 -20.53
C THR A 19 -9.73 -10.28 -19.27
N ALA A 20 -9.05 -9.23 -18.80
CA ALA A 20 -8.25 -9.30 -17.57
C ALA A 20 -9.13 -9.56 -16.34
N LEU A 21 -10.27 -8.87 -16.20
CA LEU A 21 -11.22 -9.08 -15.11
C LEU A 21 -11.85 -10.47 -15.16
N PHE A 22 -12.23 -10.95 -16.33
CA PHE A 22 -12.78 -12.30 -16.52
C PHE A 22 -11.78 -13.36 -16.02
N ASN A 23 -10.51 -13.23 -16.39
CA ASN A 23 -9.45 -14.14 -15.97
C ASN A 23 -9.18 -14.06 -14.45
N GLU A 24 -9.11 -12.86 -13.88
CA GLU A 24 -8.84 -12.67 -12.45
C GLU A 24 -10.00 -13.12 -11.56
N LEU A 25 -11.25 -12.87 -11.97
CA LEU A 25 -12.44 -13.28 -11.22
C LEU A 25 -12.70 -14.79 -11.28
N GLY A 26 -12.23 -15.47 -12.34
CA GLY A 26 -12.41 -16.90 -12.52
C GLY A 26 -13.90 -17.28 -12.49
N THR A 27 -14.30 -18.17 -11.59
CA THR A 27 -15.71 -18.58 -11.46
C THR A 27 -16.65 -17.43 -11.10
N ASP A 28 -16.16 -16.41 -10.39
CA ASP A 28 -16.98 -15.25 -9.99
C ASP A 28 -17.35 -14.38 -11.20
N ALA A 29 -16.67 -14.54 -12.36
CA ALA A 29 -17.00 -13.83 -13.58
C ALA A 29 -18.41 -14.17 -14.10
N GLN A 30 -18.95 -15.34 -13.76
CA GLN A 30 -20.31 -15.76 -14.16
C GLN A 30 -21.41 -14.84 -13.61
N ALA A 31 -21.13 -14.11 -12.53
CA ALA A 31 -22.05 -13.11 -11.98
C ALA A 31 -22.12 -11.82 -12.83
N PHE A 32 -21.24 -11.67 -13.82
CA PHE A 32 -21.09 -10.49 -14.67
C PHE A 32 -21.06 -10.90 -16.16
N PRO A 33 -22.19 -11.36 -16.73
CA PRO A 33 -22.26 -11.84 -18.11
C PRO A 33 -21.79 -10.78 -19.12
N GLY A 34 -21.95 -9.51 -18.79
CA GLY A 34 -21.45 -8.38 -19.55
C GLY A 34 -19.94 -8.21 -19.52
N LEU A 35 -19.14 -9.20 -19.11
CA LEU A 35 -17.68 -9.27 -19.30
C LEU A 35 -17.25 -10.01 -20.57
N GLU A 36 -18.06 -10.92 -21.11
CA GLU A 36 -17.65 -11.82 -22.20
C GLU A 36 -17.39 -11.07 -23.51
N GLU A 37 -18.32 -10.20 -23.93
CA GLU A 37 -18.25 -9.51 -25.22
C GLU A 37 -18.65 -8.03 -25.15
N GLY A 38 -17.99 -7.21 -25.97
CA GLY A 38 -18.26 -5.78 -26.08
C GLY A 38 -17.04 -4.92 -25.79
N ASP A 39 -17.16 -3.63 -26.04
CA ASP A 39 -16.08 -2.65 -25.93
C ASP A 39 -16.42 -1.47 -25.00
N GLU A 40 -17.53 -1.54 -24.28
CA GLU A 40 -18.01 -0.49 -23.38
C GLU A 40 -17.88 -0.89 -21.91
N MET A 41 -17.46 0.07 -21.08
CA MET A 41 -17.42 -0.02 -19.63
C MET A 41 -18.84 0.21 -19.10
N ALA A 42 -19.70 -0.77 -19.37
CA ALA A 42 -21.09 -0.79 -18.93
C ALA A 42 -21.20 -1.03 -17.42
N VAL A 43 -22.41 -0.91 -16.88
CA VAL A 43 -22.70 -1.09 -15.44
C VAL A 43 -22.18 -2.45 -14.92
N ASP A 44 -22.30 -3.50 -15.74
CA ASP A 44 -21.88 -4.84 -15.34
C ASP A 44 -20.35 -5.00 -15.29
N VAL A 45 -19.62 -4.37 -16.23
CA VAL A 45 -18.14 -4.34 -16.21
C VAL A 45 -17.63 -3.52 -15.03
N GLU A 46 -18.29 -2.40 -14.72
CA GLU A 46 -17.97 -1.62 -13.52
C GLU A 46 -18.23 -2.42 -12.23
N ALA A 47 -19.34 -3.16 -12.17
CA ALA A 47 -19.64 -4.03 -11.04
C ALA A 47 -18.59 -5.13 -10.87
N ALA A 48 -18.14 -5.75 -11.97
CA ALA A 48 -17.02 -6.67 -11.98
C ALA A 48 -15.72 -6.03 -11.48
N ALA A 49 -15.41 -4.80 -11.92
CA ALA A 49 -14.25 -4.06 -11.44
C ALA A 49 -14.33 -3.79 -9.93
N ARG A 50 -15.50 -3.39 -9.40
CA ARG A 50 -15.73 -3.22 -7.94
C ARG A 50 -15.53 -4.52 -7.18
N ARG A 51 -16.04 -5.63 -7.73
CA ARG A 51 -15.88 -6.98 -7.14
C ARG A 51 -14.41 -7.36 -7.06
N TRP A 52 -13.67 -7.20 -8.15
CA TRP A 52 -12.24 -7.46 -8.21
C TRP A 52 -11.46 -6.57 -7.23
N GLN A 53 -11.66 -5.23 -7.28
CA GLN A 53 -11.02 -4.26 -6.38
C GLN A 53 -11.22 -4.65 -4.90
N SER A 54 -12.45 -4.97 -4.51
CA SER A 54 -12.76 -5.43 -3.15
C SER A 54 -12.00 -6.73 -2.81
N GLY A 55 -11.97 -7.67 -3.74
CA GLY A 55 -11.29 -8.97 -3.59
C GLY A 55 -9.76 -8.90 -3.53
N VAL A 56 -9.15 -7.80 -3.95
CA VAL A 56 -7.70 -7.53 -3.81
C VAL A 56 -7.37 -6.48 -2.76
N GLY A 57 -8.36 -6.00 -1.99
CA GLY A 57 -8.15 -5.06 -0.89
C GLY A 57 -8.03 -3.58 -1.29
N LEU A 58 -8.54 -3.21 -2.46
CA LEU A 58 -8.61 -1.82 -2.94
C LEU A 58 -9.96 -1.16 -2.62
N VAL A 59 -10.02 0.15 -2.85
CA VAL A 59 -11.29 0.88 -2.81
C VAL A 59 -12.16 0.41 -3.98
N ALA A 60 -13.32 -0.17 -3.67
CA ALA A 60 -14.26 -0.72 -4.64
C ALA A 60 -15.16 0.36 -5.26
N ASP A 61 -14.56 1.31 -5.99
CA ASP A 61 -15.23 2.44 -6.64
C ASP A 61 -15.58 2.20 -8.12
N GLY A 62 -15.11 1.11 -8.72
CA GLY A 62 -15.34 0.76 -10.12
C GLY A 62 -14.50 1.58 -11.11
N VAL A 63 -13.68 2.50 -10.61
CA VAL A 63 -12.78 3.33 -11.42
C VAL A 63 -11.49 2.56 -11.66
N VAL A 64 -11.16 2.32 -12.93
CA VAL A 64 -9.94 1.58 -13.31
C VAL A 64 -8.93 2.57 -13.89
N GLY A 65 -8.04 3.06 -13.03
CA GLY A 65 -6.96 3.98 -13.41
C GLY A 65 -5.60 3.29 -13.57
N PRO A 66 -4.50 4.06 -13.61
CA PRO A 66 -3.16 3.54 -13.90
C PRO A 66 -2.71 2.43 -12.94
N TYR A 67 -3.09 2.51 -11.66
CA TYR A 67 -2.69 1.51 -10.68
C TYR A 67 -3.48 0.20 -10.83
N CYS A 68 -4.79 0.28 -11.01
CA CYS A 68 -5.61 -0.89 -11.30
C CYS A 68 -5.17 -1.59 -12.60
N LEU A 69 -4.89 -0.81 -13.66
CA LEU A 69 -4.36 -1.34 -14.92
C LEU A 69 -3.00 -2.04 -14.73
N GLN A 70 -2.16 -1.52 -13.83
CA GLN A 70 -0.88 -2.17 -13.49
C GLN A 70 -1.10 -3.52 -12.81
N LEU A 71 -2.00 -3.61 -11.82
CA LEU A 71 -2.28 -4.87 -11.12
C LEU A 71 -2.90 -5.92 -12.04
N LEU A 72 -3.68 -5.50 -13.02
CA LEU A 72 -4.26 -6.36 -14.05
C LEU A 72 -3.27 -6.75 -15.17
N GLY A 73 -2.00 -6.32 -15.08
CA GLY A 73 -0.98 -6.61 -16.09
C GLY A 73 -1.18 -5.87 -17.42
N LEU A 74 -2.08 -4.89 -17.46
CA LEU A 74 -2.38 -4.07 -18.64
C LEU A 74 -1.46 -2.85 -18.75
N ARG A 75 -0.66 -2.59 -17.72
CA ARG A 75 0.34 -1.52 -17.67
C ARG A 75 1.60 -2.00 -16.95
N PRO A 76 2.81 -1.61 -17.41
CA PRO A 76 4.03 -1.93 -16.66
C PRO A 76 4.09 -1.19 -15.32
N ALA A 77 4.78 -1.80 -14.36
CA ALA A 77 5.10 -1.18 -13.07
C ALA A 77 5.93 0.11 -13.27
N PRO A 78 5.76 1.11 -12.38
CA PRO A 78 6.42 2.38 -12.52
C PRO A 78 7.92 2.27 -12.29
N LYS A 79 8.71 3.01 -13.08
CA LYS A 79 10.16 3.08 -12.95
C LYS A 79 10.55 4.49 -12.51
N PHE A 80 10.80 4.65 -11.22
CA PHE A 80 11.27 5.91 -10.63
C PHE A 80 12.80 5.93 -10.53
N GLU A 81 13.39 7.12 -10.57
CA GLU A 81 14.80 7.32 -10.23
C GLU A 81 15.10 6.84 -8.80
N VAL A 82 14.15 7.09 -7.89
CA VAL A 82 14.17 6.64 -6.50
C VAL A 82 12.89 5.82 -6.23
N PRO A 83 12.99 4.54 -5.83
CA PRO A 83 11.82 3.71 -5.55
C PRO A 83 10.91 4.32 -4.47
N LEU A 84 9.64 4.59 -4.80
CA LEU A 84 8.68 5.19 -3.86
C LEU A 84 8.10 4.14 -2.92
N THR A 85 8.75 3.96 -1.77
CA THR A 85 8.31 3.04 -0.71
C THR A 85 7.71 3.80 0.48
N LEU A 86 6.95 3.09 1.33
CA LEU A 86 6.44 3.66 2.57
C LEU A 86 7.56 4.20 3.46
N GLU A 87 8.68 3.47 3.57
CA GLU A 87 9.82 3.87 4.40
C GLU A 87 10.51 5.14 3.88
N LEU A 88 10.53 5.33 2.56
CA LEU A 88 11.02 6.56 1.95
C LEU A 88 10.09 7.75 2.22
N VAL A 89 8.78 7.54 2.12
CA VAL A 89 7.80 8.63 2.13
C VAL A 89 7.35 9.01 3.55
N ARG A 90 7.26 8.06 4.49
CA ARG A 90 6.84 8.33 5.88
C ARG A 90 7.63 9.48 6.55
N PRO A 91 8.97 9.56 6.46
CA PRO A 91 9.73 10.66 7.06
C PRO A 91 9.41 12.05 6.50
N LEU A 92 8.88 12.11 5.27
CA LEU A 92 8.45 13.35 4.61
C LEU A 92 7.11 13.89 5.14
N PHE A 93 6.36 13.05 5.88
CA PHE A 93 5.03 13.33 6.42
C PHE A 93 4.98 13.00 7.92
N PRO A 94 5.67 13.79 8.78
CA PRO A 94 5.82 13.47 10.20
C PRO A 94 4.51 13.46 11.00
N ALA A 95 3.48 14.19 10.54
CA ALA A 95 2.18 14.26 11.19
C ALA A 95 1.15 13.27 10.61
N THR A 96 1.57 12.40 9.68
CA THR A 96 0.64 11.56 8.91
C THR A 96 0.73 10.11 9.34
N LYS A 97 -0.44 9.50 9.51
CA LYS A 97 -0.54 8.07 9.81
C LYS A 97 0.10 7.27 8.66
N PRO A 98 1.09 6.38 8.93
CA PRO A 98 1.73 5.57 7.90
C PRO A 98 0.74 4.73 7.07
N ALA A 99 -0.37 4.32 7.69
CA ALA A 99 -1.45 3.60 7.02
C ALA A 99 -2.08 4.37 5.86
N ASN A 100 -2.19 5.71 5.95
CA ASN A 100 -2.72 6.52 4.86
C ASN A 100 -1.73 6.55 3.69
N ILE A 101 -0.45 6.75 3.97
CA ILE A 101 0.60 6.72 2.94
C ILE A 101 0.61 5.36 2.24
N ALA A 102 0.61 4.26 3.00
CA ALA A 102 0.57 2.90 2.46
C ALA A 102 -0.66 2.67 1.56
N ARG A 103 -1.82 3.23 1.96
CA ARG A 103 -3.09 3.09 1.25
C ARG A 103 -3.17 3.90 -0.05
N TYR A 104 -2.46 5.03 -0.18
CA TYR A 104 -2.63 5.90 -1.35
C TYR A 104 -1.38 6.14 -2.18
N LEU A 105 -0.19 5.86 -1.67
CA LEU A 105 1.08 6.17 -2.35
C LEU A 105 1.17 5.48 -3.70
N HIS A 106 0.64 4.28 -3.83
CA HIS A 106 0.67 3.51 -5.07
C HIS A 106 -0.19 4.13 -6.18
N TYR A 107 -1.35 4.74 -5.86
CA TYR A 107 -2.14 5.50 -6.83
C TYR A 107 -1.38 6.73 -7.31
N VAL A 108 -0.77 7.48 -6.38
CA VAL A 108 0.06 8.66 -6.71
C VAL A 108 1.25 8.25 -7.59
N ALA A 109 1.95 7.18 -7.22
CA ALA A 109 3.09 6.67 -7.97
C ALA A 109 2.68 6.22 -9.39
N ALA A 110 1.58 5.48 -9.54
CA ALA A 110 1.11 5.05 -10.85
C ALA A 110 0.68 6.23 -11.73
N ALA A 111 0.03 7.25 -11.15
CA ALA A 111 -0.38 8.46 -11.87
C ALA A 111 0.81 9.33 -12.32
N LEU A 112 1.81 9.54 -11.44
CA LEU A 112 3.04 10.27 -11.80
C LEU A 112 3.79 9.57 -12.94
N ASN A 113 3.94 8.24 -12.84
CA ASN A 113 4.53 7.44 -13.91
C ASN A 113 3.71 7.51 -15.20
N ALA A 114 2.38 7.56 -15.10
CA ALA A 114 1.53 7.65 -16.27
C ALA A 114 1.71 8.94 -17.07
N LEU A 115 2.11 10.03 -16.41
CA LEU A 115 2.40 11.32 -17.01
C LEU A 115 3.90 11.63 -17.09
N LYS A 116 4.77 10.63 -16.91
CA LYS A 116 6.24 10.76 -17.00
C LYS A 116 6.84 11.79 -16.03
N LEU A 117 6.27 11.88 -14.83
CA LEU A 117 6.73 12.73 -13.71
C LEU A 117 7.50 11.88 -12.68
N THR A 118 8.43 11.05 -13.17
CA THR A 118 9.16 10.05 -12.36
C THR A 118 10.51 10.55 -11.83
N ASP A 119 10.92 11.75 -12.23
CA ASP A 119 12.13 12.40 -11.74
C ASP A 119 11.95 12.87 -10.29
N TRP A 120 13.01 12.80 -9.50
CA TRP A 120 12.95 13.10 -8.06
C TRP A 120 12.43 14.52 -7.75
N PRO A 121 12.80 15.60 -8.49
CA PRO A 121 12.23 16.93 -8.28
C PRO A 121 10.70 16.95 -8.41
N MET A 122 10.14 16.32 -9.45
CA MET A 122 8.68 16.28 -9.64
C MET A 122 7.98 15.38 -8.62
N VAL A 123 8.61 14.28 -8.18
CA VAL A 123 8.12 13.48 -7.06
C VAL A 123 8.04 14.33 -5.78
N CYS A 124 9.11 15.06 -5.44
CA CYS A 124 9.12 15.95 -4.28
C CYS A 124 8.07 17.06 -4.40
N ALA A 125 7.86 17.61 -5.59
CA ALA A 125 6.80 18.59 -5.85
C ALA A 125 5.40 17.99 -5.62
N ALA A 126 5.16 16.75 -6.04
CA ALA A 126 3.91 16.04 -5.80
C ALA A 126 3.66 15.78 -4.31
N LEU A 127 4.64 15.19 -3.62
CA LEU A 127 4.55 14.91 -2.19
C LEU A 127 4.43 16.19 -1.35
N GLY A 128 5.22 17.22 -1.69
CA GLY A 128 5.13 18.55 -1.10
C GLY A 128 3.75 19.17 -1.27
N SER A 129 3.12 18.99 -2.44
CA SER A 129 1.78 19.51 -2.71
C SER A 129 0.71 18.75 -1.91
N ILE A 130 0.75 17.42 -1.89
CA ILE A 130 -0.14 16.60 -1.04
C ILE A 130 -0.03 17.06 0.41
N ARG A 131 1.20 17.25 0.90
CA ARG A 131 1.42 17.67 2.29
C ARG A 131 0.88 19.06 2.57
N ALA A 132 1.10 20.00 1.65
CA ALA A 132 0.60 21.36 1.78
C ALA A 132 -0.93 21.41 1.82
N GLU A 133 -1.62 20.63 0.98
CA GLU A 133 -3.08 20.63 0.87
C GLU A 133 -3.77 19.82 1.98
N THR A 134 -3.38 18.55 2.15
CA THR A 134 -4.15 17.62 2.98
C THR A 134 -3.40 17.11 4.20
N GLU A 135 -2.06 17.21 4.24
CA GLU A 135 -1.10 16.64 5.21
C GLU A 135 -1.31 15.12 5.45
N GLY A 136 -2.51 14.70 5.82
CA GLY A 136 -2.96 13.34 6.07
C GLY A 136 -2.87 12.37 4.89
N PHE A 137 -2.37 12.79 3.72
CA PHE A 137 -2.18 11.94 2.52
C PHE A 137 -3.47 11.25 2.09
N LEU A 138 -4.57 11.98 2.15
CA LEU A 138 -5.92 11.50 1.80
C LEU A 138 -6.49 12.39 0.69
N PRO A 139 -7.19 11.83 -0.30
CA PRO A 139 -8.04 12.62 -1.16
C PRO A 139 -9.30 13.01 -0.37
N ILE A 140 -9.47 14.30 -0.08
CA ILE A 140 -10.57 14.80 0.74
C ILE A 140 -11.28 15.97 0.07
N SER A 141 -12.55 16.15 0.42
CA SER A 141 -13.27 17.38 0.13
C SER A 141 -12.86 18.48 1.11
N GLU A 142 -12.80 19.71 0.61
CA GLU A 142 -12.72 20.91 1.42
C GLU A 142 -13.91 20.96 2.39
N PHE A 143 -13.65 21.31 3.65
CA PHE A 143 -14.69 21.50 4.65
C PHE A 143 -15.22 22.94 4.61
N GLN A 144 -16.43 23.15 5.12
CA GLN A 144 -16.94 24.51 5.32
C GLN A 144 -16.04 25.27 6.29
N SER A 145 -15.67 26.49 5.90
CA SER A 145 -14.84 27.39 6.69
C SER A 145 -15.23 28.84 6.43
N GLN A 146 -14.75 29.75 7.25
CA GLN A 146 -14.93 31.19 7.04
C GLN A 146 -14.37 31.69 5.69
N PHE A 147 -13.46 30.94 5.06
CA PHE A 147 -12.81 31.33 3.79
C PHE A 147 -13.63 30.93 2.56
N ASN A 148 -14.54 29.97 2.70
CA ASN A 148 -15.41 29.50 1.61
C ASN A 148 -16.91 29.74 1.90
N THR A 149 -17.27 30.04 3.15
CA THR A 149 -18.64 30.23 3.61
C THR A 149 -18.71 31.48 4.49
N ALA A 150 -19.53 32.45 4.09
CA ALA A 150 -19.76 33.65 4.90
C ALA A 150 -20.54 33.29 6.19
N PRO A 151 -20.38 34.03 7.30
CA PRO A 151 -21.18 33.83 8.51
C PRO A 151 -22.69 33.87 8.21
N GLY A 152 -23.43 32.81 8.54
CA GLY A 152 -24.86 32.69 8.25
C GLY A 152 -25.23 32.49 6.78
N GLY A 153 -24.24 32.40 5.89
CA GLY A 153 -24.44 32.17 4.46
C GLY A 153 -24.63 30.70 4.09
N MET A 154 -24.97 30.46 2.83
CA MET A 154 -25.04 29.10 2.28
C MET A 154 -23.65 28.43 2.27
N PRO A 155 -23.56 27.11 2.51
CA PRO A 155 -22.31 26.37 2.38
C PRO A 155 -21.60 26.64 1.06
N PHE A 156 -20.31 26.98 1.12
CA PHE A 156 -19.47 27.33 -0.04
C PHE A 156 -19.97 28.55 -0.83
N GLY A 157 -20.82 29.40 -0.22
CA GLY A 157 -21.43 30.56 -0.86
C GLY A 157 -20.43 31.60 -1.38
N LEU A 158 -19.19 31.63 -0.84
CA LEU A 158 -18.14 32.53 -1.35
C LEU A 158 -17.58 32.09 -2.70
N TYR A 159 -17.87 30.86 -3.15
CA TYR A 159 -17.55 30.37 -4.48
C TYR A 159 -18.70 30.52 -5.47
N GLU A 160 -19.88 30.99 -5.06
CA GLU A 160 -21.01 31.16 -5.98
C GLU A 160 -20.74 32.20 -7.08
N PRO A 161 -21.47 32.12 -8.21
CA PRO A 161 -21.35 33.12 -9.27
C PRO A 161 -21.58 34.54 -8.76
N GLY A 162 -20.90 35.51 -9.38
CA GLY A 162 -21.00 36.92 -8.99
C GLY A 162 -20.06 37.34 -7.86
N THR A 163 -19.55 36.38 -7.06
CA THR A 163 -18.52 36.64 -6.05
C THR A 163 -17.13 36.79 -6.67
N GLY A 164 -16.20 37.45 -5.95
CA GLY A 164 -14.81 37.55 -6.38
C GLY A 164 -14.11 36.19 -6.54
N PRO A 165 -14.19 35.27 -5.55
CA PRO A 165 -13.63 33.93 -5.67
C PRO A 165 -14.31 33.10 -6.76
N GLY A 166 -15.65 33.08 -6.83
CA GLY A 166 -16.39 32.36 -7.87
C GLY A 166 -15.98 32.75 -9.29
N LYS A 167 -15.82 34.05 -9.56
CA LYS A 167 -15.33 34.57 -10.84
C LYS A 167 -13.91 34.09 -11.19
N ARG A 168 -13.01 33.94 -10.21
CA ARG A 168 -11.63 33.48 -10.45
C ARG A 168 -11.53 32.00 -10.80
N VAL A 169 -12.52 31.20 -10.38
CA VAL A 169 -12.52 29.74 -10.55
C VAL A 169 -13.58 29.27 -11.57
N GLY A 170 -14.19 30.20 -12.29
CA GLY A 170 -15.10 29.90 -13.41
C GLY A 170 -16.53 29.56 -13.04
N ASN A 171 -16.93 29.79 -11.79
CA ASN A 171 -18.28 29.46 -11.35
C ASN A 171 -19.28 30.44 -11.95
N THR A 172 -20.23 29.90 -12.72
CA THR A 172 -21.16 30.67 -13.56
C THR A 172 -22.63 30.30 -13.32
N GLN A 173 -22.90 29.16 -12.68
CA GLN A 173 -24.24 28.67 -12.40
C GLN A 173 -24.51 28.61 -10.90
N ALA A 174 -25.76 28.86 -10.49
CA ALA A 174 -26.16 28.78 -9.09
C ALA A 174 -25.93 27.35 -8.56
N GLY A 175 -25.29 27.25 -7.38
CA GLY A 175 -24.90 25.98 -6.76
C GLY A 175 -23.48 25.52 -7.13
N ASP A 176 -22.81 26.20 -8.06
CA ASP A 176 -21.43 25.87 -8.45
C ASP A 176 -20.45 25.92 -7.28
N GLY A 177 -20.69 26.78 -6.29
CA GLY A 177 -19.81 26.91 -5.15
C GLY A 177 -19.72 25.61 -4.35
N ALA A 178 -20.87 25.01 -4.04
CA ALA A 178 -20.93 23.74 -3.34
C ALA A 178 -20.59 22.54 -4.24
N LEU A 179 -21.01 22.59 -5.52
CA LEU A 179 -20.79 21.51 -6.47
C LEU A 179 -19.30 21.33 -6.80
N PHE A 180 -18.59 22.43 -7.08
CA PHE A 180 -17.17 22.45 -7.47
C PHE A 180 -16.24 22.94 -6.36
N LYS A 181 -16.55 22.63 -5.09
CA LYS A 181 -15.64 22.83 -3.95
C LYS A 181 -14.32 22.05 -4.11
N GLY A 182 -13.31 22.40 -3.32
CA GLY A 182 -12.01 21.70 -3.32
C GLY A 182 -12.14 20.19 -3.11
N ARG A 183 -11.52 19.37 -3.97
CA ARG A 183 -11.46 17.90 -3.83
C ARG A 183 -10.10 17.30 -4.21
N GLY A 184 -9.85 16.09 -3.72
CA GLY A 184 -8.67 15.29 -4.05
C GLY A 184 -7.37 15.79 -3.42
N PHE A 185 -6.24 15.25 -3.86
CA PHE A 185 -4.91 15.59 -3.32
C PHE A 185 -4.47 17.02 -3.60
N VAL A 186 -4.94 17.61 -4.71
CA VAL A 186 -4.56 18.95 -5.17
C VAL A 186 -5.62 20.01 -4.83
N GLN A 187 -6.69 19.63 -4.12
CA GLN A 187 -7.83 20.52 -3.80
C GLN A 187 -8.38 21.24 -5.06
N LEU A 188 -8.70 20.47 -6.09
CA LEU A 188 -9.26 20.97 -7.35
C LEU A 188 -10.55 21.74 -7.08
N THR A 189 -10.62 23.01 -7.47
CA THR A 189 -11.72 23.92 -7.11
C THR A 189 -12.21 24.72 -8.31
N GLY A 190 -13.53 24.81 -8.45
CA GLY A 190 -14.26 25.63 -9.43
C GLY A 190 -14.49 24.98 -10.79
N ARG A 191 -15.60 25.38 -11.42
CA ARG A 191 -16.12 24.81 -12.67
C ARG A 191 -15.08 24.78 -13.78
N ASP A 192 -14.27 25.82 -13.95
CA ASP A 192 -13.25 25.86 -15.02
C ASP A 192 -12.24 24.73 -14.86
N ASN A 193 -11.78 24.49 -13.63
CA ASN A 193 -10.81 23.43 -13.33
C ASN A 193 -11.44 22.05 -13.47
N TYR A 194 -12.65 21.84 -12.95
CA TYR A 194 -13.36 20.56 -13.09
C TYR A 194 -13.64 20.22 -14.56
N THR A 195 -14.01 21.22 -15.36
CA THR A 195 -14.22 21.05 -16.81
C THR A 195 -12.91 20.69 -17.51
N ARG A 196 -11.89 21.55 -17.37
CA ARG A 196 -10.59 21.39 -18.05
C ARG A 196 -9.93 20.06 -17.73
N TYR A 197 -9.84 19.70 -16.45
CA TYR A 197 -9.14 18.50 -16.04
C TYR A 197 -10.01 17.25 -16.19
N GLY A 198 -11.34 17.36 -16.13
CA GLY A 198 -12.25 16.28 -16.51
C GLY A 198 -12.08 15.89 -17.98
N GLU A 199 -12.11 16.87 -18.88
CA GLU A 199 -11.86 16.67 -20.32
C GLU A 199 -10.47 16.08 -20.59
N ALA A 200 -9.42 16.60 -19.94
CA ALA A 200 -8.06 16.10 -20.10
C ALA A 200 -7.87 14.64 -19.63
N LEU A 201 -8.72 14.18 -18.71
CA LEU A 201 -8.73 12.80 -18.21
C LEU A 201 -9.79 11.92 -18.89
N GLY A 202 -10.65 12.49 -19.75
CA GLY A 202 -11.75 11.78 -20.40
C GLY A 202 -12.86 11.35 -19.43
N VAL A 203 -13.09 12.09 -18.35
CA VAL A 203 -14.12 11.81 -17.34
C VAL A 203 -14.93 13.07 -17.01
N ASP A 204 -16.25 12.94 -16.93
CA ASP A 204 -17.09 14.01 -16.41
C ASP A 204 -16.91 14.12 -14.89
N LEU A 205 -16.50 15.29 -14.41
CA LEU A 205 -16.33 15.58 -12.98
C LEU A 205 -17.46 16.48 -12.47
N GLY A 206 -18.69 16.28 -12.93
CA GLY A 206 -19.86 16.99 -12.42
C GLY A 206 -20.36 18.15 -13.28
N VAL A 207 -19.79 18.35 -14.46
CA VAL A 207 -20.19 19.43 -15.38
C VAL A 207 -21.42 19.00 -16.17
N ALA A 208 -21.42 17.78 -16.69
CA ALA A 208 -22.57 17.20 -17.38
C ALA A 208 -23.55 16.56 -16.39
N GLN A 209 -23.03 15.83 -15.39
CA GLN A 209 -23.84 15.12 -14.40
C GLN A 209 -23.32 15.42 -12.99
N ALA A 210 -23.98 16.33 -12.27
CA ALA A 210 -23.54 16.86 -10.97
C ALA A 210 -23.12 15.80 -9.94
N SER A 211 -23.76 14.62 -9.91
CA SER A 211 -23.38 13.51 -9.02
C SER A 211 -21.95 12.98 -9.24
N ASN A 212 -21.35 13.27 -10.40
CA ASN A 212 -19.99 12.86 -10.73
C ASN A 212 -18.92 13.76 -10.12
N ALA A 213 -19.26 14.91 -9.53
CA ALA A 213 -18.26 15.80 -8.90
C ALA A 213 -17.43 15.10 -7.81
N ASP A 214 -18.03 14.14 -7.11
CA ASP A 214 -17.35 13.38 -6.07
C ASP A 214 -16.33 12.37 -6.61
N LEU A 215 -16.33 12.06 -7.91
CA LEU A 215 -15.30 11.25 -8.55
C LEU A 215 -13.90 11.85 -8.37
N ALA A 216 -13.78 13.17 -8.21
CA ALA A 216 -12.51 13.84 -7.94
C ALA A 216 -11.85 13.42 -6.61
N ASN A 217 -12.57 12.73 -5.72
CA ASN A 217 -12.01 12.14 -4.50
C ASN A 217 -11.69 10.63 -4.63
N THR A 218 -12.08 9.97 -5.72
CA THR A 218 -11.70 8.56 -5.92
C THR A 218 -10.18 8.46 -6.09
N PRO A 219 -9.50 7.44 -5.55
CA PRO A 219 -8.04 7.43 -5.44
C PRO A 219 -7.31 7.57 -6.78
N GLU A 220 -7.78 6.86 -7.81
CA GLU A 220 -7.22 6.89 -9.16
C GLU A 220 -7.38 8.28 -9.80
N ILE A 221 -8.58 8.86 -9.74
CA ILE A 221 -8.85 10.18 -10.33
C ILE A 221 -8.13 11.27 -9.55
N ALA A 222 -8.18 11.25 -8.21
CA ALA A 222 -7.48 12.23 -7.38
C ALA A 222 -5.96 12.24 -7.64
N ALA A 223 -5.36 11.05 -7.81
CA ALA A 223 -3.94 10.93 -8.14
C ALA A 223 -3.63 11.43 -9.56
N LEU A 224 -4.48 11.10 -10.54
CA LEU A 224 -4.37 11.60 -11.91
C LEU A 224 -4.54 13.12 -11.99
N LEU A 225 -5.47 13.70 -11.22
CA LEU A 225 -5.67 15.15 -11.14
C LEU A 225 -4.42 15.84 -10.60
N LEU A 226 -3.83 15.32 -9.51
CA LEU A 226 -2.56 15.82 -8.99
C LEU A 226 -1.45 15.76 -10.06
N ALA A 227 -1.26 14.59 -10.67
CA ALA A 227 -0.22 14.40 -11.67
C ALA A 227 -0.45 15.31 -12.90
N ARG A 228 -1.69 15.48 -13.33
CA ARG A 228 -2.04 16.32 -14.49
C ARG A 228 -1.83 17.80 -14.20
N PHE A 229 -2.17 18.25 -13.00
CA PHE A 229 -1.93 19.62 -12.56
C PHE A 229 -0.42 19.94 -12.60
N LEU A 230 0.41 19.01 -12.11
CA LEU A 230 1.87 19.14 -12.17
C LEU A 230 2.40 19.10 -13.61
N ALA A 231 1.86 18.20 -14.44
CA ALA A 231 2.27 18.03 -15.84
C ALA A 231 2.05 19.31 -16.66
N ASP A 232 0.94 20.02 -16.44
CA ASP A 232 0.62 21.29 -17.11
C ASP A 232 1.66 22.40 -16.85
N LYS A 233 2.45 22.27 -15.78
CA LYS A 233 3.50 23.23 -15.37
C LYS A 233 4.87 22.57 -15.16
N ALA A 234 5.10 21.39 -15.75
CA ALA A 234 6.28 20.57 -15.45
C ALA A 234 7.61 21.30 -15.71
N GLU A 235 7.80 21.86 -16.91
CA GLU A 235 9.05 22.57 -17.25
C GLU A 235 9.27 23.81 -16.36
N PRO A 236 8.31 24.74 -16.19
CA PRO A 236 8.48 25.86 -15.25
C PRO A 236 8.74 25.44 -13.80
N ILE A 237 8.13 24.34 -13.35
CA ILE A 237 8.40 23.79 -12.01
C ILE A 237 9.84 23.28 -11.94
N ARG A 238 10.30 22.50 -12.92
CA ARG A 238 11.67 22.00 -12.98
C ARG A 238 12.69 23.14 -12.97
N ASP A 239 12.47 24.19 -13.76
CA ASP A 239 13.35 25.37 -13.79
C ASP A 239 13.41 26.07 -12.43
N ALA A 240 12.25 26.27 -11.79
CA ALA A 240 12.19 26.85 -10.46
C ALA A 240 12.89 25.97 -9.40
N LEU A 241 12.73 24.65 -9.48
CA LEU A 241 13.39 23.71 -8.58
C LEU A 241 14.91 23.64 -8.81
N ALA A 242 15.37 23.71 -10.06
CA ALA A 242 16.79 23.70 -10.41
C ALA A 242 17.55 24.91 -9.85
N THR A 243 16.87 26.05 -9.73
CA THR A 243 17.41 27.27 -9.11
C THR A 243 17.20 27.33 -7.59
N GLY A 244 16.60 26.30 -6.97
CA GLY A 244 16.27 26.27 -5.54
C GLY A 244 15.07 27.16 -5.15
N ASN A 245 14.35 27.74 -6.12
CA ASN A 245 13.22 28.61 -5.89
C ASN A 245 11.92 27.83 -5.61
N LEU A 246 11.85 27.24 -4.42
CA LEU A 246 10.70 26.46 -3.96
C LEU A 246 9.39 27.27 -3.88
N ALA A 247 9.50 28.59 -3.63
CA ALA A 247 8.33 29.47 -3.60
C ALA A 247 7.71 29.66 -4.98
N ALA A 248 8.54 29.87 -6.02
CA ALA A 248 8.07 29.92 -7.40
C ALA A 248 7.48 28.57 -7.85
N ALA A 249 8.16 27.46 -7.55
CA ALA A 249 7.65 26.13 -7.83
C ALA A 249 6.28 25.91 -7.20
N ARG A 250 6.11 26.25 -5.91
CA ARG A 250 4.83 26.12 -5.21
C ARG A 250 3.72 27.00 -5.79
N LYS A 251 4.05 28.24 -6.15
CA LYS A 251 3.09 29.16 -6.77
C LYS A 251 2.58 28.62 -8.12
N LEU A 252 3.41 27.90 -8.87
CA LEU A 252 3.00 27.24 -10.12
C LEU A 252 2.01 26.07 -9.88
N VAL A 253 2.08 25.41 -8.72
CA VAL A 253 1.22 24.25 -8.40
C VAL A 253 -0.12 24.62 -7.75
N ASN A 254 -0.23 25.72 -7.01
CA ASN A 254 -1.54 26.07 -6.41
C ASN A 254 -1.87 27.57 -6.44
N GLY A 255 -1.17 28.37 -7.25
CA GLY A 255 -1.46 29.79 -7.46
C GLY A 255 -1.18 30.72 -6.26
N GLY A 256 -0.79 30.19 -5.09
CA GLY A 256 -0.59 30.95 -3.86
C GLY A 256 0.52 30.42 -2.94
N ALA A 257 0.70 31.08 -1.79
CA ALA A 257 1.72 30.75 -0.79
C ALA A 257 1.20 29.86 0.35
N HIS A 258 -0.09 29.48 0.33
CA HIS A 258 -0.66 28.60 1.35
C HIS A 258 0.04 27.23 1.36
N GLY A 259 0.44 26.81 2.56
CA GLY A 259 1.18 25.56 2.77
C GLY A 259 2.63 25.58 2.27
N LEU A 260 3.20 26.75 1.94
CA LEU A 260 4.59 26.85 1.45
C LEU A 260 5.61 26.28 2.43
N ASP A 261 5.42 26.46 3.74
CA ASP A 261 6.35 25.92 4.75
C ASP A 261 6.34 24.39 4.77
N ARG A 262 5.16 23.77 4.67
CA ARG A 262 5.03 22.31 4.55
C ARG A 262 5.66 21.80 3.26
N PHE A 263 5.46 22.52 2.15
CA PHE A 263 6.08 22.20 0.87
C PHE A 263 7.60 22.24 0.98
N LYS A 264 8.18 23.34 1.52
CA LYS A 264 9.63 23.47 1.74
C LYS A 264 10.19 22.40 2.68
N ASP A 265 9.46 22.07 3.74
CA ASP A 265 9.88 21.05 4.71
C ASP A 265 9.95 19.65 4.06
N VAL A 266 9.12 19.32 3.07
CA VAL A 266 9.30 18.08 2.29
C VAL A 266 10.63 18.07 1.55
N PHE A 267 11.02 19.17 0.90
CA PHE A 267 12.31 19.25 0.20
C PHE A 267 13.48 19.18 1.17
N ALA A 268 13.40 19.85 2.32
CA ALA A 268 14.42 19.79 3.36
C ALA A 268 14.60 18.36 3.89
N ARG A 269 13.50 17.68 4.20
CA ARG A 269 13.52 16.27 4.65
C ARG A 269 14.03 15.33 3.57
N ALA A 270 13.59 15.52 2.32
CA ALA A 270 14.03 14.74 1.17
C ALA A 270 15.53 14.91 0.88
N GLY A 271 16.11 16.06 1.20
CA GLY A 271 17.55 16.30 1.12
C GLY A 271 18.37 15.47 2.12
N ASN A 272 17.76 15.10 3.26
CA ASN A 272 18.41 14.32 4.32
C ASN A 272 18.23 12.81 4.15
N ILE A 273 17.41 12.36 3.19
CA ILE A 273 17.24 10.95 2.89
C ILE A 273 18.42 10.49 2.04
N ALA A 274 19.19 9.52 2.54
CA ALA A 274 20.22 8.84 1.76
C ALA A 274 19.57 8.22 0.51
N ARG A 275 19.82 8.82 -0.65
CA ARG A 275 19.32 8.29 -1.91
C ARG A 275 20.09 7.00 -2.21
N PRO A 276 19.44 5.84 -2.39
CA PRO A 276 20.13 4.71 -2.97
C PRO A 276 20.56 5.13 -4.38
N ALA A 277 21.86 5.32 -4.59
CA ALA A 277 22.40 5.67 -5.89
C ALA A 277 21.99 4.59 -6.91
N ALA A 278 21.47 5.02 -8.07
CA ALA A 278 21.28 4.13 -9.20
C ALA A 278 22.64 3.47 -9.54
N LYS A 279 22.70 2.13 -9.48
CA LYS A 279 23.93 1.39 -9.79
C LYS A 279 24.33 1.62 -11.25
N ILE A 280 25.36 2.42 -11.47
CA ILE A 280 26.17 2.38 -12.70
C ILE A 280 27.25 1.31 -12.47
N VAL A 281 27.32 0.34 -13.36
CA VAL A 281 28.36 -0.70 -13.37
C VAL A 281 29.66 -0.05 -13.83
N GLY A 282 30.66 0.04 -12.92
CA GLY A 282 32.01 0.43 -13.30
C GLY A 282 32.89 0.94 -12.15
N ALA A 283 33.72 0.03 -11.62
CA ALA A 283 35.04 0.23 -11.01
C ALA A 283 35.26 1.19 -9.81
N GLY A 284 35.82 0.61 -8.74
CA GLY A 284 36.92 1.23 -7.98
C GLY A 284 36.59 1.65 -6.54
N GLY A 285 37.31 1.09 -5.57
CA GLY A 285 37.08 1.24 -4.13
C GLY A 285 37.37 2.63 -3.54
N GLY A 286 37.02 2.78 -2.25
CA GLY A 286 37.40 3.92 -1.41
C GLY A 286 36.52 4.06 -0.17
N ASP A 287 37.13 3.89 1.00
CA ASP A 287 36.53 3.79 2.34
C ASP A 287 35.54 4.89 2.74
N ALA A 288 34.41 4.48 3.33
CA ALA A 288 33.43 5.36 3.97
C ALA A 288 33.74 5.56 5.45
N ALA A 289 34.21 6.75 5.81
CA ALA A 289 34.33 7.21 7.18
C ALA A 289 32.94 7.41 7.82
N LYS A 290 32.72 6.76 8.97
CA LYS A 290 31.55 6.93 9.83
C LYS A 290 31.50 8.34 10.41
N ALA A 291 30.38 9.03 10.23
CA ALA A 291 29.99 10.17 11.07
C ALA A 291 28.59 9.91 11.64
N ALA A 292 28.55 9.27 12.80
CA ALA A 292 27.36 9.19 13.63
C ALA A 292 27.24 10.50 14.43
N HIS A 293 26.11 11.20 14.27
CA HIS A 293 25.74 12.30 15.16
C HIS A 293 25.38 11.72 16.53
N ALA A 294 26.22 12.00 17.53
CA ALA A 294 25.98 11.58 18.91
C ALA A 294 25.06 12.58 19.62
N TRP A 295 23.88 12.13 20.04
CA TRP A 295 23.06 12.82 21.03
C TRP A 295 23.48 12.32 22.42
N PRO A 296 23.74 13.19 23.43
CA PRO A 296 24.07 12.72 24.76
C PRO A 296 22.78 12.31 25.49
N GLY A 297 22.48 11.02 25.46
CA GLY A 297 21.44 10.40 26.25
C GLY A 297 21.91 9.00 26.65
N ALA A 298 21.92 8.71 27.95
CA ALA A 298 22.35 7.42 28.49
C ALA A 298 21.76 6.24 27.69
N ALA A 299 22.61 5.27 27.34
CA ALA A 299 22.23 4.08 26.58
C ALA A 299 21.02 3.40 27.25
N ARG A 300 19.84 3.54 26.62
CA ARG A 300 18.61 2.93 27.10
C ARG A 300 18.75 1.44 26.87
N GLN A 301 18.83 0.63 27.92
CA GLN A 301 18.71 -0.82 27.78
C GLN A 301 17.33 -1.12 27.19
N LEU A 302 17.27 -1.48 25.91
CA LEU A 302 16.06 -1.91 25.22
C LEU A 302 15.66 -3.30 25.74
N LYS A 303 15.01 -3.34 26.91
CA LYS A 303 14.45 -4.59 27.44
C LYS A 303 13.13 -4.86 26.74
N VAL A 304 13.03 -6.04 26.13
CA VAL A 304 11.76 -6.57 25.59
C VAL A 304 10.72 -6.56 26.70
N ARG A 305 9.58 -5.90 26.45
CA ARG A 305 8.45 -5.92 27.39
C ARG A 305 7.83 -7.30 27.39
N LYS A 306 7.42 -7.79 28.57
CA LYS A 306 6.61 -8.99 28.65
C LYS A 306 5.32 -8.75 27.87
N ASP A 307 4.93 -9.72 27.06
CA ASP A 307 3.66 -9.69 26.35
C ASP A 307 2.49 -9.39 27.31
N PRO A 308 1.54 -8.53 26.92
CA PRO A 308 0.31 -8.35 27.66
C PRO A 308 -0.47 -9.68 27.73
N ILE A 309 -1.35 -9.77 28.72
CA ILE A 309 -2.21 -10.94 28.90
C ILE A 309 -3.14 -11.05 27.68
N ASP A 310 -3.15 -12.21 27.03
CA ASP A 310 -4.08 -12.56 25.95
C ASP A 310 -4.85 -13.82 26.38
N LEU A 311 -6.19 -13.77 26.35
CA LEU A 311 -7.04 -14.89 26.74
C LEU A 311 -6.87 -16.12 25.84
N LYS A 312 -6.24 -15.96 24.67
CA LYS A 312 -5.91 -17.04 23.75
C LYS A 312 -4.61 -17.76 24.11
N ASP A 313 -3.80 -17.19 24.99
CA ASP A 313 -2.55 -17.80 25.44
C ASP A 313 -2.85 -19.01 26.33
N ARG A 314 -2.80 -20.21 25.75
CA ARG A 314 -2.93 -21.48 26.47
C ARG A 314 -1.54 -21.97 26.85
N ALA A 315 -1.30 -22.30 28.12
CA ALA A 315 -0.05 -22.95 28.51
C ALA A 315 0.06 -24.32 27.84
N TYR A 316 1.24 -24.65 27.31
CA TYR A 316 1.54 -26.00 26.84
C TYR A 316 1.72 -26.90 28.06
N LEU A 317 0.97 -28.00 28.09
CA LEU A 317 1.12 -29.07 29.08
C LEU A 317 1.49 -30.33 28.31
N PRO A 318 2.74 -30.82 28.41
CA PRO A 318 3.16 -31.97 27.63
C PRO A 318 2.37 -33.22 28.05
N PRO A 319 1.99 -34.09 27.08
CA PRO A 319 1.46 -35.40 27.43
C PRO A 319 2.54 -36.22 28.16
N PRO A 320 2.15 -37.17 29.04
CA PRO A 320 3.09 -38.01 29.78
C PRO A 320 3.71 -39.10 28.87
N LEU A 321 4.42 -38.67 27.83
CA LEU A 321 5.13 -39.52 26.87
C LEU A 321 6.64 -39.41 27.09
N GLY A 322 7.35 -40.52 26.90
CA GLY A 322 8.81 -40.50 26.89
C GLY A 322 9.37 -39.69 25.73
N LEU A 323 10.39 -38.88 26.00
CA LEU A 323 11.13 -38.18 24.96
C LEU A 323 12.00 -39.17 24.18
N GLN A 324 11.95 -39.06 22.86
CA GLN A 324 12.85 -39.80 21.98
C GLN A 324 14.27 -39.25 22.11
N VAL A 325 15.27 -40.12 21.93
CA VAL A 325 16.69 -39.72 21.94
C VAL A 325 17.00 -38.73 20.82
N ALA A 326 16.33 -38.87 19.67
CA ALA A 326 16.40 -37.95 18.54
C ALA A 326 15.01 -37.84 17.88
N CYS A 327 14.59 -36.61 17.59
CA CYS A 327 13.34 -36.33 16.89
C CYS A 327 13.52 -35.08 15.98
N PRO A 328 13.36 -35.20 14.65
CA PRO A 328 13.16 -36.43 13.87
C PRO A 328 14.33 -37.43 13.98
N SER A 329 14.12 -38.69 13.62
CA SER A 329 15.21 -39.67 13.59
C SER A 329 16.13 -39.47 12.38
N ASP A 330 17.37 -39.97 12.43
CA ASP A 330 18.29 -39.90 11.28
C ASP A 330 17.70 -40.56 10.01
N ALA A 331 16.92 -41.62 10.18
CA ALA A 331 16.22 -42.30 9.09
C ALA A 331 15.13 -41.41 8.47
N ASP A 332 14.39 -40.66 9.30
CA ASP A 332 13.40 -39.69 8.81
C ASP A 332 14.08 -38.56 8.04
N ILE A 333 15.19 -38.03 8.57
CA ILE A 333 15.96 -36.98 7.90
C ILE A 333 16.46 -37.48 6.53
N GLN A 334 17.09 -38.66 6.48
CA GLN A 334 17.57 -39.24 5.22
C GLN A 334 16.44 -39.45 4.20
N LYS A 335 15.27 -39.89 4.67
CA LYS A 335 14.12 -40.18 3.82
C LYS A 335 13.46 -38.91 3.27
N TYR A 336 13.32 -37.88 4.09
CA TYR A 336 12.41 -36.76 3.80
C TYR A 336 13.10 -35.44 3.49
N LEU A 337 14.35 -35.22 3.92
CA LEU A 337 15.03 -33.94 3.74
C LEU A 337 15.14 -33.58 2.25
N SER A 338 15.50 -34.54 1.40
CA SER A 338 15.60 -34.32 -0.05
C SER A 338 14.26 -33.90 -0.67
N ALA A 339 13.16 -34.56 -0.28
CA ALA A 339 11.81 -34.21 -0.73
C ALA A 339 11.36 -32.83 -0.22
N TYR A 340 11.66 -32.51 1.04
CA TYR A 340 11.34 -31.20 1.64
C TYR A 340 12.10 -30.05 0.95
N THR A 341 13.38 -30.26 0.66
CA THR A 341 14.19 -29.31 -0.11
C THR A 341 13.69 -29.18 -1.55
N ALA A 342 13.32 -30.29 -2.20
CA ALA A 342 12.77 -30.28 -3.56
C ALA A 342 11.43 -29.53 -3.63
N ALA A 343 10.60 -29.60 -2.58
CA ALA A 343 9.36 -28.85 -2.43
C ALA A 343 9.57 -27.34 -2.18
N ARG A 344 10.82 -26.87 -2.03
CA ARG A 344 11.18 -25.45 -1.82
C ARG A 344 10.54 -24.82 -0.58
N LEU A 345 10.41 -25.59 0.50
CA LEU A 345 9.84 -25.12 1.77
C LEU A 345 10.88 -24.58 2.76
N ILE A 346 12.17 -24.59 2.37
CA ILE A 346 13.23 -23.86 3.05
C ILE A 346 13.24 -22.46 2.43
N LEU A 347 12.74 -21.48 3.19
CA LEU A 347 12.54 -20.12 2.70
C LEU A 347 13.78 -19.26 2.96
N ASP A 348 14.01 -18.30 2.06
CA ASP A 348 15.08 -17.31 2.17
C ASP A 348 14.46 -15.90 2.12
N GLN A 349 14.59 -15.16 3.22
CA GLN A 349 14.05 -13.79 3.35
C GLN A 349 14.97 -12.71 2.77
N GLY A 350 16.20 -13.08 2.36
CA GLY A 350 17.25 -12.15 2.01
C GLY A 350 17.44 -11.03 3.04
N ASN A 351 17.38 -9.78 2.58
CA ASN A 351 17.61 -8.59 3.38
C ASN A 351 16.32 -7.85 3.80
N GLU A 352 15.14 -8.46 3.66
CA GLU A 352 13.86 -7.73 3.75
C GLU A 352 13.42 -7.37 5.18
N GLY A 353 14.08 -7.88 6.22
CA GLY A 353 13.67 -7.67 7.62
C GLY A 353 12.31 -8.29 7.97
N ALA A 354 11.81 -9.22 7.14
CA ALA A 354 10.50 -9.87 7.28
C ALA A 354 10.53 -11.19 8.08
N CYS A 355 11.53 -11.36 8.96
CA CYS A 355 11.84 -12.63 9.64
C CYS A 355 10.65 -13.27 10.36
N THR A 356 9.78 -12.46 10.95
CA THR A 356 8.57 -12.94 11.63
C THR A 356 7.60 -13.63 10.68
N GLY A 357 7.41 -13.10 9.46
CA GLY A 357 6.54 -13.70 8.44
C GLY A 357 7.15 -14.97 7.86
N TYR A 358 8.45 -14.95 7.56
CA TYR A 358 9.19 -16.11 7.05
C TYR A 358 9.28 -17.24 8.06
N GLY A 359 9.63 -16.93 9.32
CA GLY A 359 9.70 -17.92 10.38
C GLY A 359 8.34 -18.58 10.64
N LEU A 360 7.26 -17.80 10.63
CA LEU A 360 5.92 -18.37 10.77
C LEU A 360 5.53 -19.19 9.52
N ALA A 361 5.86 -18.74 8.31
CA ALA A 361 5.61 -19.50 7.08
C ALA A 361 6.31 -20.86 7.11
N CYS A 362 7.55 -20.94 7.58
CA CYS A 362 8.27 -22.20 7.77
C CYS A 362 7.51 -23.16 8.70
N VAL A 363 6.98 -22.67 9.83
CA VAL A 363 6.18 -23.47 10.76
C VAL A 363 4.90 -23.98 10.11
N VAL A 364 4.17 -23.10 9.41
CA VAL A 364 2.92 -23.47 8.72
C VAL A 364 3.20 -24.49 7.62
N ASN A 365 4.22 -24.26 6.80
CA ASN A 365 4.63 -25.17 5.72
C ASN A 365 5.03 -26.53 6.26
N TYR A 366 5.86 -26.59 7.31
CA TYR A 366 6.27 -27.85 7.91
C TYR A 366 5.07 -28.63 8.45
N LEU A 367 4.17 -27.98 9.19
CA LEU A 367 2.98 -28.66 9.75
C LEU A 367 2.02 -29.15 8.66
N ARG A 368 1.86 -28.39 7.57
CA ARG A 368 1.06 -28.82 6.41
C ARG A 368 1.73 -29.99 5.69
N TRP A 369 3.04 -29.92 5.47
CA TRP A 369 3.82 -30.96 4.82
C TRP A 369 3.84 -32.27 5.63
N TYR A 370 4.01 -32.18 6.95
CA TYR A 370 4.03 -33.33 7.84
C TYR A 370 2.72 -34.12 7.77
N LYS A 371 1.58 -33.41 7.69
CA LYS A 371 0.23 -33.97 7.57
C LYS A 371 -0.15 -34.39 6.14
N ALA A 372 0.60 -34.00 5.12
CA ALA A 372 0.27 -34.31 3.74
C ALA A 372 0.46 -35.82 3.45
N GLU A 373 -0.47 -36.38 2.67
CA GLU A 373 -0.36 -37.74 2.14
C GLU A 373 0.79 -37.83 1.13
N ASP A 374 0.82 -36.90 0.17
CA ASP A 374 1.95 -36.71 -0.76
C ASP A 374 2.89 -35.62 -0.25
N LYS A 375 4.03 -36.04 0.29
CA LYS A 375 5.08 -35.17 0.84
C LYS A 375 6.00 -34.57 -0.23
N THR A 376 5.76 -34.82 -1.51
CA THR A 376 6.60 -34.35 -2.63
C THR A 376 6.03 -33.13 -3.36
N LYS A 377 4.73 -32.85 -3.20
CA LYS A 377 4.03 -31.76 -3.90
C LYS A 377 3.17 -30.96 -2.93
N ILE A 378 3.78 -29.97 -2.30
CA ILE A 378 3.05 -29.02 -1.46
C ILE A 378 3.50 -27.60 -1.72
N ASP A 379 2.54 -26.74 -2.00
CA ASP A 379 2.80 -25.32 -2.23
C ASP A 379 3.05 -24.61 -0.90
N SER A 380 4.03 -23.71 -0.87
CA SER A 380 4.29 -22.84 0.28
C SER A 380 3.12 -21.90 0.55
N VAL A 381 2.90 -21.57 1.82
CA VAL A 381 2.08 -20.40 2.21
C VAL A 381 2.86 -19.11 1.98
N SER A 382 2.14 -17.98 1.90
CA SER A 382 2.71 -16.66 1.66
C SER A 382 3.38 -16.06 2.90
N PRO A 383 4.73 -15.91 2.94
CA PRO A 383 5.42 -15.20 4.01
C PRO A 383 5.05 -13.71 4.00
N ARG A 384 4.83 -13.15 2.80
CA ARG A 384 4.42 -11.76 2.59
C ARG A 384 3.09 -11.47 3.28
N MET A 385 2.09 -12.33 3.14
CA MET A 385 0.80 -12.17 3.80
C MET A 385 0.95 -12.22 5.32
N LEU A 386 1.68 -13.21 5.84
CA LEU A 386 1.93 -13.35 7.28
C LEU A 386 2.63 -12.11 7.84
N TYR A 387 3.67 -11.62 7.16
CA TYR A 387 4.38 -10.41 7.57
C TYR A 387 3.50 -9.16 7.52
N SER A 388 2.70 -9.01 6.47
CA SER A 388 1.80 -7.85 6.29
C SER A 388 0.76 -7.77 7.40
N TYR A 389 0.16 -8.92 7.76
CA TYR A 389 -0.78 -8.97 8.89
C TYR A 389 -0.09 -8.92 10.24
N ALA A 390 1.13 -9.46 10.37
CA ALA A 390 1.91 -9.35 11.61
C ALA A 390 2.08 -7.89 12.03
N ARG A 391 2.47 -7.02 11.08
CA ARG A 391 2.60 -5.57 11.31
C ARG A 391 1.26 -4.90 11.66
N ARG A 392 0.15 -5.37 11.08
CA ARG A 392 -1.20 -4.81 11.34
C ARG A 392 -1.69 -5.12 12.76
N TYR A 393 -1.40 -6.31 13.27
CA TYR A 393 -1.83 -6.78 14.58
C TYR A 393 -0.75 -6.63 15.64
N ASP A 394 0.37 -5.99 15.31
CA ASP A 394 1.45 -5.79 16.25
C ASP A 394 1.03 -4.80 17.34
N GLU A 395 1.55 -5.03 18.54
CA GLU A 395 1.25 -4.22 19.72
C GLU A 395 2.15 -2.98 19.80
N TYR A 396 3.24 -2.98 19.03
CA TYR A 396 4.20 -1.89 18.91
C TYR A 396 3.75 -0.89 17.84
N ALA A 397 2.62 -0.23 18.09
CA ALA A 397 2.22 0.92 17.28
C ALA A 397 3.09 2.14 17.65
N GLY A 398 4.12 2.43 16.85
CA GLY A 398 4.75 3.76 16.84
C GLY A 398 6.14 3.92 17.49
N GLU A 399 7.01 2.93 17.38
CA GLU A 399 8.46 3.17 17.56
C GLU A 399 9.14 2.79 16.23
N ASP A 400 10.28 3.43 15.89
CA ASP A 400 11.02 3.35 14.62
C ASP A 400 11.56 1.93 14.28
N TYR A 401 10.70 0.91 14.34
CA TYR A 401 11.05 -0.47 14.11
C TYR A 401 10.48 -0.95 12.76
N SER A 402 11.37 -1.53 11.97
CA SER A 402 11.08 -2.04 10.63
C SER A 402 10.56 -3.47 10.61
N GLY A 403 10.31 -4.11 11.76
CA GLY A 403 9.88 -5.51 11.88
C GLY A 403 8.50 -5.72 12.52
N SER A 404 8.21 -6.96 12.93
CA SER A 404 6.97 -7.31 13.66
C SER A 404 7.21 -8.37 14.75
N SER A 405 6.31 -8.47 15.73
CA SER A 405 6.41 -9.48 16.81
C SER A 405 5.78 -10.85 16.43
N CYS A 406 6.28 -11.93 17.03
CA CYS A 406 5.66 -13.27 16.90
C CYS A 406 4.18 -13.25 17.29
N ARG A 407 3.82 -12.45 18.31
CA ARG A 407 2.43 -12.26 18.73
C ARG A 407 1.58 -11.59 17.66
N GLY A 408 2.07 -10.52 17.06
CA GLY A 408 1.41 -9.86 15.93
C GLY A 408 1.18 -10.85 14.78
N ALA A 409 2.17 -11.67 14.45
CA ALA A 409 2.05 -12.69 13.41
C ALA A 409 1.00 -13.77 13.72
N LEU A 410 0.99 -14.31 14.94
CA LEU A 410 -0.03 -15.28 15.38
C LEU A 410 -1.44 -14.66 15.39
N LYS A 411 -1.59 -13.41 15.84
CA LYS A 411 -2.86 -12.68 15.77
C LYS A 411 -3.31 -12.45 14.33
N GLY A 412 -2.40 -12.11 13.43
CA GLY A 412 -2.67 -11.98 12.00
C GLY A 412 -3.17 -13.30 11.41
N TRP A 413 -2.45 -14.38 11.65
CA TRP A 413 -2.80 -15.72 11.16
C TRP A 413 -4.14 -16.23 11.75
N PHE A 414 -4.42 -15.93 13.03
CA PHE A 414 -5.70 -16.25 13.66
C PHE A 414 -6.89 -15.56 12.99
N ASN A 415 -6.79 -14.26 12.73
CA ASN A 415 -7.91 -13.49 12.22
C ASN A 415 -8.11 -13.63 10.70
N HIS A 416 -7.07 -14.02 9.96
CA HIS A 416 -7.09 -13.98 8.49
C HIS A 416 -6.71 -15.28 7.80
N GLY A 417 -6.16 -16.26 8.52
CA GLY A 417 -5.50 -17.39 7.87
C GLY A 417 -4.26 -16.96 7.09
N VAL A 418 -3.80 -17.80 6.17
CA VAL A 418 -2.68 -17.48 5.28
C VAL A 418 -2.86 -18.13 3.92
N CYS A 419 -2.91 -17.35 2.85
CA CYS A 419 -3.03 -17.89 1.49
C CYS A 419 -1.73 -18.56 1.02
N LEU A 420 -1.83 -19.36 -0.03
CA LEU A 420 -0.68 -19.92 -0.75
C LEU A 420 0.13 -18.81 -1.44
N GLU A 421 1.42 -19.06 -1.64
CA GLU A 421 2.37 -18.11 -2.25
C GLU A 421 1.89 -17.62 -3.62
N ALA A 422 1.18 -18.46 -4.39
CA ALA A 422 0.60 -18.09 -5.67
C ALA A 422 -0.44 -16.95 -5.60
N TYR A 423 -1.10 -16.76 -4.46
CA TYR A 423 -2.09 -15.71 -4.24
C TYR A 423 -1.49 -14.42 -3.69
N TRP A 424 -0.38 -14.47 -2.97
CA TRP A 424 0.31 -13.27 -2.52
C TRP A 424 1.81 -13.49 -2.53
N ARG A 425 2.41 -13.19 -3.67
CA ARG A 425 3.83 -13.43 -3.93
C ARG A 425 4.71 -12.49 -3.14
N GLU A 426 5.91 -12.94 -2.80
CA GLU A 426 6.96 -12.14 -2.17
C GLU A 426 7.21 -10.82 -2.92
N ASP A 427 7.34 -10.85 -4.24
CA ASP A 427 7.65 -9.68 -5.08
C ASP A 427 6.44 -8.74 -5.30
N SER A 428 5.26 -9.10 -4.79
CA SER A 428 4.03 -8.35 -5.00
C SER A 428 3.63 -7.53 -3.78
N SER A 429 3.32 -6.25 -4.03
CA SER A 429 2.73 -5.37 -3.02
C SER A 429 1.25 -5.65 -2.76
N GLN A 430 0.57 -6.38 -3.65
CA GLN A 430 -0.86 -6.69 -3.56
C GLN A 430 -1.15 -8.18 -3.75
N PRO A 431 -2.18 -8.72 -3.10
CA PRO A 431 -2.65 -10.07 -3.36
C PRO A 431 -3.41 -10.17 -4.68
N ARG A 432 -3.49 -11.39 -5.21
CA ARG A 432 -4.38 -11.78 -6.30
C ARG A 432 -5.80 -11.98 -5.80
N TYR A 433 -6.75 -11.86 -6.73
CA TYR A 433 -8.14 -12.09 -6.42
C TYR A 433 -8.37 -13.48 -5.81
N GLY A 434 -9.23 -13.57 -4.79
CA GLY A 434 -9.52 -14.81 -4.09
C GLY A 434 -8.54 -15.19 -2.97
N PHE A 435 -7.49 -14.41 -2.71
CA PHE A 435 -6.52 -14.70 -1.64
C PHE A 435 -7.18 -14.89 -0.27
N ALA A 436 -8.18 -14.07 0.06
CA ALA A 436 -8.86 -14.12 1.36
C ALA A 436 -9.63 -15.42 1.53
N LYS A 437 -10.29 -15.91 0.46
CA LYS A 437 -10.97 -17.21 0.45
C LYS A 437 -9.97 -18.36 0.54
N ASN A 438 -8.86 -18.28 -0.20
CA ASN A 438 -7.82 -19.28 -0.09
C ASN A 438 -7.25 -19.34 1.34
N ALA A 439 -6.98 -18.19 1.94
CA ALA A 439 -6.43 -18.09 3.29
C ALA A 439 -7.29 -18.74 4.37
N THR A 440 -8.63 -18.75 4.22
CA THR A 440 -9.51 -19.40 5.20
C THR A 440 -9.32 -20.91 5.27
N ASP A 441 -8.72 -21.52 4.23
CA ASP A 441 -8.39 -22.94 4.21
C ASP A 441 -7.11 -23.25 5.03
N GLN A 442 -6.36 -22.23 5.45
CA GLN A 442 -5.15 -22.36 6.27
C GLN A 442 -5.21 -21.46 7.51
N THR A 443 -6.21 -21.68 8.37
CA THR A 443 -6.41 -20.91 9.60
C THR A 443 -5.59 -21.44 10.77
N LEU A 444 -5.22 -20.54 11.69
CA LEU A 444 -4.66 -20.92 12.97
C LEU A 444 -5.77 -21.53 13.83
N GLY A 445 -5.71 -22.85 14.08
CA GLY A 445 -6.61 -23.53 15.00
C GLY A 445 -6.34 -23.15 16.45
N VAL A 446 -5.33 -23.76 17.06
CA VAL A 446 -4.89 -23.48 18.43
C VAL A 446 -3.38 -23.32 18.46
N TYR A 447 -2.90 -22.45 19.34
CA TYR A 447 -1.48 -22.39 19.71
C TYR A 447 -1.33 -22.54 21.22
N TYR A 448 -0.16 -22.99 21.64
CA TYR A 448 0.22 -23.11 23.04
C TYR A 448 1.50 -22.31 23.30
N ARG A 449 1.61 -21.75 24.50
CA ARG A 449 2.80 -21.08 24.99
C ARG A 449 3.61 -22.03 25.85
N ILE A 450 4.87 -22.19 25.49
CA ILE A 450 5.81 -23.05 26.20
C ILE A 450 6.58 -22.18 27.20
N ALA A 451 6.79 -22.70 28.41
CA ALA A 451 7.63 -22.05 29.40
C ALA A 451 9.08 -22.04 28.91
N LEU A 452 9.67 -20.85 28.73
CA LEU A 452 11.01 -20.70 28.14
C LEU A 452 12.12 -21.36 28.95
N GLN A 453 11.90 -21.55 30.26
CA GLN A 453 12.86 -22.18 31.17
C GLN A 453 12.81 -23.72 31.12
N SER A 454 11.80 -24.30 30.48
CA SER A 454 11.60 -25.75 30.43
C SER A 454 12.06 -26.29 29.08
N ILE A 455 13.33 -26.71 29.01
CA ILE A 455 13.89 -27.37 27.82
C ILE A 455 13.11 -28.65 27.51
N THR A 456 12.70 -29.39 28.55
CA THR A 456 11.90 -30.61 28.44
C THR A 456 10.56 -30.35 27.74
N ASP A 457 9.87 -29.25 28.08
CA ASP A 457 8.58 -28.92 27.44
C ASP A 457 8.76 -28.50 25.98
N LEU A 458 9.86 -27.81 25.65
CA LEU A 458 10.21 -27.47 24.27
C LEU A 458 10.45 -28.75 23.44
N GLN A 459 11.25 -29.68 23.96
CA GLN A 459 11.51 -30.98 23.32
C GLN A 459 10.21 -31.78 23.15
N ALA A 460 9.37 -31.83 24.19
CA ALA A 460 8.08 -32.51 24.14
C ALA A 460 7.14 -31.87 23.10
N ALA A 461 7.13 -30.53 22.98
CA ALA A 461 6.33 -29.83 21.98
C ALA A 461 6.79 -30.12 20.55
N ILE A 462 8.10 -30.13 20.31
CA ILE A 462 8.66 -30.50 18.99
C ILE A 462 8.26 -31.94 18.64
N GLN A 463 8.37 -32.88 19.58
CA GLN A 463 8.02 -34.28 19.34
C GLN A 463 6.50 -34.49 19.13
N ALA A 464 5.66 -33.82 19.92
CA ALA A 464 4.21 -34.03 19.88
C ALA A 464 3.51 -33.24 18.77
N VAL A 465 3.96 -32.00 18.50
CA VAL A 465 3.31 -31.07 17.57
C VAL A 465 4.10 -30.92 16.27
N GLY A 466 5.42 -31.06 16.31
CA GLY A 466 6.32 -31.02 15.15
C GLY A 466 7.07 -29.71 14.98
N ALA A 467 6.59 -28.59 15.53
CA ALA A 467 7.22 -27.30 15.33
C ALA A 467 7.01 -26.35 16.51
N VAL A 468 7.98 -25.46 16.72
CA VAL A 468 7.95 -24.39 17.71
C VAL A 468 8.31 -23.08 17.02
N PHE A 469 7.45 -22.05 17.18
CA PHE A 469 7.70 -20.71 16.68
C PHE A 469 8.26 -19.83 17.81
N VAL A 470 9.49 -19.36 17.66
CA VAL A 470 10.23 -18.60 18.69
C VAL A 470 10.93 -17.40 18.08
N SER A 471 11.10 -16.37 18.90
CA SER A 471 12.00 -15.24 18.64
C SER A 471 13.16 -15.33 19.63
N ALA A 472 14.40 -15.19 19.14
CA ALA A 472 15.55 -14.90 20.00
C ALA A 472 15.60 -13.39 20.32
N MET A 473 16.54 -12.96 21.17
CA MET A 473 16.68 -11.54 21.53
C MET A 473 16.74 -10.66 20.27
N THR A 474 15.99 -9.55 20.33
CA THR A 474 15.84 -8.55 19.27
C THR A 474 17.20 -8.04 18.81
N HIS A 475 17.39 -7.92 17.51
CA HIS A 475 18.57 -7.31 16.89
C HIS A 475 18.85 -5.92 17.50
N ASP A 476 20.13 -5.65 17.79
CA ASP A 476 20.63 -4.35 18.27
C ASP A 476 20.39 -3.21 17.28
#